data_AF-A0A124FL72-F1
#
_entry.id   AF-A0A124FL72-F1
#
_cell.length_a   1.000
_cell.length_b   1.000
_cell.length_c   1.000
_cell.angle_alpha   90.00
_cell.angle_beta   90.00
_cell.angle_gamma   90.00
#
_symmetry.space_group_name_H-M   'P 1'
#
loop_
_entity.id
_entity.type
_entity.pdbx_description
1 polymer ?
#
loop_
_entity_poly.entity_id
_entity_poly.type
_entity_poly.pdbx_seq_one_letter_code
_entity_poly.pdbx_strand_id
1 'polypeptide(L)' 'MNIPENQVSCIETLKIAYLYDRSTYDSAYLALAQAQKASLVTADKRLYNALKGKFDYLLWVEDF' A
#
# COMPACT_ATOMS: atom_id res chain seq x y z
N MET A 1 -19.77 -14.77 6.58
CA MET A 1 -19.29 -13.39 6.39
C MET A 1 -18.79 -13.32 4.95
N ASN A 2 -19.44 -12.58 4.05
CA ASN A 2 -18.95 -12.41 2.68
C ASN A 2 -18.07 -11.17 2.65
N ILE A 3 -16.77 -11.34 2.85
CA ILE A 3 -15.80 -10.25 2.70
C ILE A 3 -15.50 -10.13 1.20
N PRO A 4 -15.69 -8.96 0.58
CA PRO A 4 -15.33 -8.77 -0.81
C PRO A 4 -13.82 -8.89 -0.98
N GLU A 5 -13.40 -9.79 -1.86
CA GLU A 5 -11.99 -10.00 -2.22
C GLU A 5 -11.66 -9.25 -3.51
N ASN A 6 -10.42 -8.77 -3.60
CA ASN A 6 -9.89 -8.16 -4.82
C ASN A 6 -8.54 -8.80 -5.15
N GLN A 7 -8.29 -9.02 -6.43
CA GLN A 7 -7.01 -9.52 -6.90
C GLN A 7 -6.03 -8.37 -7.10
N VAL A 8 -4.76 -8.63 -6.82
CA VAL A 8 -3.66 -7.70 -7.10
C VAL A 8 -2.66 -8.38 -8.05
N SER A 9 -2.12 -7.63 -9.01
CA SER A 9 -1.14 -8.16 -9.95
C SER A 9 0.21 -8.38 -9.26
N CYS A 10 0.71 -9.61 -9.25
CA CYS A 10 2.04 -9.93 -8.72
C CYS A 10 3.16 -9.16 -9.41
N ILE A 11 3.00 -8.85 -10.70
CA ILE A 11 3.98 -8.07 -11.47
C ILE A 11 4.01 -6.62 -10.96
N GLU A 12 2.85 -6.01 -10.73
CA GLU A 12 2.78 -4.64 -10.20
C GLU A 12 3.27 -4.58 -8.75
N THR A 13 2.91 -5.57 -7.92
CA THR A 13 3.47 -5.72 -6.57
C THR A 13 5.00 -5.77 -6.59
N LEU A 14 5.59 -6.56 -7.50
CA LEU A 14 7.05 -6.67 -7.59
C LEU A 14 7.69 -5.35 -8.05
N LYS A 15 7.10 -4.65 -9.03
CA LYS A 15 7.58 -3.33 -9.47
C LYS A 15 7.58 -2.33 -8.32
N ILE A 16 6.49 -2.28 -7.55
CA ILE A 16 6.35 -1.41 -6.38
C ILE A 16 7.35 -1.77 -5.29
N ALA A 17 7.58 -3.06 -5.05
CA ALA A 17 8.58 -3.53 -4.09
C ALA A 17 9.98 -3.00 -4.44
N TYR A 18 10.37 -3.08 -5.71
CA TYR A 18 11.64 -2.50 -6.17
C TYR A 18 11.65 -0.97 -6.13
N LEU A 19 10.56 -0.31 -6.56
CA LEU A 19 10.48 1.15 -6.62
C LEU A 19 10.63 1.80 -5.23
N TYR A 20 10.03 1.19 -4.21
CA TYR A 20 9.99 1.75 -2.86
C TYR A 20 10.88 1.01 -1.86
N ASP A 21 11.65 0.01 -2.31
CA ASP A 21 12.47 -0.85 -1.46
C ASP A 21 11.66 -1.45 -0.30
N ARG A 22 10.45 -1.96 -0.59
CA ARG A 22 9.53 -2.51 0.42
C ARG A 22 9.36 -4.01 0.27
N SER A 23 8.87 -4.65 1.33
CA SER A 23 8.53 -6.07 1.28
C SER A 23 7.44 -6.31 0.23
N THR A 24 7.37 -7.53 -0.30
CA THR A 24 6.27 -7.94 -1.18
C THR A 24 4.90 -7.75 -0.52
N TYR A 25 4.82 -7.93 0.80
CA TYR A 25 3.60 -7.77 1.58
C TYR A 25 3.12 -6.31 1.62
N ASP A 26 3.99 -5.38 2.02
CA ASP A 26 3.68 -3.95 2.00
C ASP A 26 3.31 -3.49 0.58
N SER A 27 4.06 -3.99 -0.40
CA SER A 27 3.88 -3.64 -1.81
C SER A 27 2.56 -4.16 -2.38
N ALA A 28 2.02 -5.26 -1.85
CA ALA A 28 0.71 -5.75 -2.26
C ALA A 28 -0.40 -4.79 -1.81
N TYR A 29 -0.31 -4.22 -0.61
CA TYR A 29 -1.26 -3.19 -0.15
C TYR A 29 -1.12 -1.89 -0.95
N LEU A 30 0.09 -1.47 -1.27
CA LEU A 30 0.33 -0.29 -2.12
C LEU A 30 -0.23 -0.51 -3.53
N ALA A 31 0.02 -1.67 -4.14
CA ALA A 31 -0.51 -2.04 -5.44
C ALA A 31 -2.05 -2.05 -5.43
N LEU A 32 -2.65 -2.58 -4.37
CA LEU A 32 -4.10 -2.64 -4.22
C LEU A 32 -4.71 -1.24 -4.08
N ALA A 33 -4.12 -0.40 -3.22
CA ALA A 33 -4.54 0.98 -3.02
C ALA A 33 -4.47 1.79 -4.32
N GLN A 34 -3.38 1.64 -5.08
CA GLN A 34 -3.21 2.29 -6.37
C GLN A 34 -4.23 1.78 -7.42
N ALA A 35 -4.47 0.48 -7.49
CA ALA A 35 -5.44 -0.11 -8.41
C ALA A 35 -6.88 0.32 -8.13
N GLN A 36 -7.25 0.42 -6.85
CA GLN A 36 -8.58 0.85 -6.43
C GLN A 36 -8.73 2.37 -6.32
N LYS A 37 -7.63 3.13 -6.42
CA LYS A 37 -7.56 4.56 -6.12
C LYS A 37 -8.12 4.88 -4.73
N ALA A 38 -7.82 4.00 -3.77
CA ALA A 38 -8.34 4.04 -2.41
C ALA A 38 -7.21 4.33 -1.43
N SER A 39 -7.52 5.02 -0.34
CA SER A 39 -6.55 5.30 0.72
C SER A 39 -6.07 4.03 1.41
N LEU A 40 -4.76 3.90 1.57
CA LEU A 40 -4.12 2.93 2.44
C LEU A 40 -3.87 3.57 3.79
N VAL A 41 -4.70 3.26 4.78
CA VAL A 41 -4.47 3.66 6.17
C VAL A 41 -3.49 2.68 6.81
N THR A 42 -2.46 3.20 7.48
CA THR A 42 -1.49 2.36 8.18
C THR A 42 -1.16 2.90 9.58
N ALA A 43 -0.95 1.97 10.51
CA ALA A 43 -0.36 2.21 11.81
C ALA A 43 1.13 1.77 11.86
N ASP A 44 1.67 1.26 10.74
CA ASP A 44 3.09 0.95 10.63
C ASP A 44 3.90 2.23 10.40
N LYS A 45 4.56 2.69 11.46
CA LYS A 45 5.38 3.90 11.44
C LYS A 45 6.59 3.79 10.51
N ARG A 46 7.16 2.59 10.32
CA ARG A 46 8.31 2.38 9.43
C ARG A 46 7.87 2.48 7.98
N LEU A 47 6.74 1.88 7.62
CA LEU A 47 6.16 2.00 6.29
C LEU A 47 5.76 3.45 6.00
N TYR A 48 5.05 4.09 6.94
CA TYR A 48 4.61 5.48 6.80
C TYR A 48 5.79 6.42 6.56
N ASN A 49 6.83 6.38 7.40
CA ASN A 49 7.99 7.26 7.24
C ASN A 49 8.77 7.02 5.95
N ALA A 50 8.79 5.79 5.42
CA ALA A 50 9.47 5.49 4.17
C ALA A 50 8.76 6.12 2.95
N LEU A 51 7.44 6.27 3.03
CA LEU A 51 6.57 6.57 1.88
C LEU A 51 5.80 7.89 1.98
N LYS A 52 5.76 8.56 3.13
CA LYS A 52 5.05 9.84 3.27
C LYS A 52 5.60 10.84 2.24
N GLY A 53 4.70 11.47 1.49
CA GLY A 53 5.05 12.39 0.41
C GLY A 53 5.62 11.74 -0.85
N LYS A 54 5.71 10.40 -0.92
CA LYS A 54 6.11 9.63 -2.11
C LYS A 54 5.00 8.75 -2.66
N PHE A 55 4.02 8.39 -1.83
CA PHE A 55 2.88 7.58 -2.22
C PHE A 55 1.57 8.30 -1.84
N ASP A 56 0.83 8.73 -2.86
CA ASP A 56 -0.30 9.66 -2.72
C ASP A 56 -1.49 9.09 -1.92
N TYR A 57 -1.62 7.76 -1.88
CA TYR A 57 -2.73 7.10 -1.20
C TYR A 57 -2.43 6.75 0.27
N LEU A 58 -1.24 7.09 0.80
CA LEU A 58 -0.85 6.70 2.16
C LEU A 58 -1.38 7.67 3.22
N LEU A 59 -2.05 7.14 4.24
CA LEU A 59 -2.52 7.92 5.38
C LEU A 59 -2.08 7.29 6.71
N TRP A 60 -1.77 8.14 7.69
CA TRP A 60 -1.47 7.69 9.05
C TRP A 60 -2.78 7.43 9.80
N VAL A 61 -2.81 6.40 10.64
CA VAL A 61 -4.03 6.02 11.36
C VAL A 61 -4.59 7.11 12.27
N GLU A 62 -3.75 8.00 12.81
CA GLU A 62 -4.18 9.10 13.69
C GLU A 62 -4.67 10.34 12.91
N ASP A 63 -4.59 10.32 11.57
CA ASP A 63 -5.19 11.37 10.74
C ASP A 63 -6.73 11.19 10.61
N PHE A 64 -7.31 10.20 11.31
CA PHE A 64 -8.74 9.81 11.29
C PHE A 64 -9.36 9.66 12.68
#